data_AF-A0A494R2K4-F1
#
_entry.id   AF-A0A494R2K4-F1
#
_cell.length_a   1.000
_cell.length_b   1.000
_cell.length_c   1.000
_cell.angle_alpha   90.00
_cell.angle_beta   90.00
_cell.angle_gamma   90.00
#
_symmetry.space_group_name_H-M   'P 1'
#
loop_
_entity.id
_entity.type
_entity.pdbx_description
1 polymer ?
#
loop_
_entity_poly.entity_id
_entity_poly.type
_entity_poly.pdbx_seq_one_letter_code
_entity_poly.pdbx_strand_id
1 'polypeptide(L)'
;MKYFVVFGVLIACIVSALLGFTLGINLNPESTTTYVLSWGSLGDWVAGIGAFFAVGVALWQTHQMRREDVEKLSINQRQIRGNWAISIVSCGRRPSKVIGVGLYSKKSGVTLPLKSFIFNDRQPKFPITLDYSDSLELFTAQGRLLDLAMAATHSFNGDIADVELIVQTTMTDFKQALPEETKAAIINAGPMFFAGARAP
;
A
#
# COMPACT_ATOMS: atom_id res chain seq x y z
N MET A 1 19.64 -22.89 7.78
CA MET A 1 21.07 -23.26 7.90
C MET A 1 21.38 -24.68 7.44
N LYS A 2 20.66 -25.73 7.87
CA LYS A 2 20.90 -27.13 7.43
C LYS A 2 21.02 -27.32 5.90
N TYR A 3 20.15 -26.68 5.11
CA TYR A 3 20.15 -26.81 3.65
C TYR A 3 21.41 -26.22 2.97
N PHE A 4 21.96 -25.13 3.50
CA PHE A 4 23.19 -24.52 2.97
C PHE A 4 24.41 -25.42 3.21
N VAL A 5 24.47 -26.09 4.36
CA VAL A 5 25.56 -27.02 4.69
C VAL A 5 25.52 -28.24 3.77
N VAL A 6 24.33 -28.83 3.56
CA VAL A 6 24.15 -29.98 2.66
C VAL A 6 24.53 -29.62 1.22
N PHE A 7 24.12 -28.44 0.75
CA PHE A 7 24.46 -27.95 -0.58
C PHE A 7 25.97 -27.71 -0.74
N GLY A 8 26.61 -27.11 0.27
CA GLY A 8 28.07 -26.90 0.27
C GLY A 8 28.86 -28.20 0.22
N VAL A 9 28.44 -29.23 0.98
CA VAL A 9 29.08 -30.56 0.97
C VAL A 9 28.94 -31.22 -0.41
N LEU A 10 27.76 -31.13 -1.04
CA LEU A 10 27.55 -31.66 -2.40
C LEU A 10 28.48 -31.02 -3.42
N ILE A 11 28.64 -29.69 -3.39
CA ILE A 11 29.58 -28.98 -4.27
C ILE A 11 31.01 -29.44 -4.01
N ALA A 12 31.42 -29.53 -2.74
CA ALA A 12 32.77 -29.97 -2.38
C ALA A 12 33.07 -31.39 -2.88
N CYS A 13 32.11 -32.32 -2.79
CA CYS A 13 32.24 -33.67 -3.34
C CYS A 13 32.41 -33.66 -4.87
N ILE A 14 31.61 -32.87 -5.59
CA ILE A 14 31.69 -32.74 -7.06
C ILE A 14 33.05 -32.17 -7.48
N VAL A 15 33.50 -31.10 -6.82
CA VAL A 15 34.80 -30.47 -7.10
C VAL A 15 35.95 -31.45 -6.81
N SER A 16 35.89 -32.16 -5.69
CA SER A 16 36.91 -33.15 -5.31
C SER A 16 36.98 -34.32 -6.29
N ALA A 17 35.84 -34.80 -6.77
CA ALA A 17 35.78 -35.85 -7.79
C ALA A 17 36.37 -35.39 -9.13
N LEU A 18 36.06 -34.17 -9.57
CA LEU A 18 36.59 -33.61 -10.82
C LEU A 18 38.11 -33.34 -10.75
N LEU A 19 38.60 -32.86 -9.59
CA LEU A 19 40.03 -32.69 -9.34
C LEU A 19 40.75 -34.04 -9.30
N GLY A 20 40.19 -35.03 -8.60
CA GLY A 20 40.73 -36.40 -8.56
C GLY A 20 40.78 -37.05 -9.93
N PHE A 21 39.75 -36.84 -10.76
CA PHE A 21 39.71 -37.31 -12.15
C PHE A 21 40.81 -36.67 -13.01
N THR A 22 41.07 -35.37 -12.83
CA THR A 22 42.13 -34.65 -13.55
C THR A 22 43.53 -35.11 -13.14
N LEU A 23 43.74 -35.33 -11.84
CA LEU A 23 45.00 -35.90 -11.34
C LEU A 23 45.23 -37.32 -11.86
N GLY A 24 44.18 -38.16 -11.88
CA GLY A 24 44.24 -39.52 -12.40
C GLY A 24 44.62 -39.57 -13.89
N ILE A 25 44.04 -38.69 -14.72
CA ILE A 25 44.41 -38.56 -16.14
C ILE A 25 45.86 -38.13 -16.31
N ASN A 26 46.32 -37.16 -15.52
CA ASN A 26 47.69 -36.63 -15.64
C ASN A 26 48.74 -37.68 -15.25
N LEU A 27 48.45 -38.52 -14.26
CA LEU A 27 49.37 -39.55 -13.77
C LEU A 27 49.40 -40.83 -14.62
N ASN A 28 48.34 -41.15 -15.38
CA ASN A 28 48.31 -42.34 -16.24
C ASN A 28 47.56 -42.11 -17.56
N PRO A 29 48.19 -41.40 -18.53
CA PRO A 29 47.52 -40.94 -19.74
C PRO A 29 47.18 -42.06 -20.74
N GLU A 30 47.85 -43.23 -20.68
CA GLU A 30 47.62 -44.33 -21.63
C GLU A 30 46.36 -45.16 -21.32
N SER A 31 45.91 -45.17 -20.05
CA SER A 31 44.76 -45.99 -19.62
C SER A 31 43.42 -45.24 -19.71
N THR A 32 43.44 -43.93 -19.98
CA THR A 32 42.22 -43.11 -19.96
C THR A 32 41.90 -42.65 -21.37
N THR A 33 40.78 -43.13 -21.92
CA THR A 33 40.31 -42.71 -23.24
C THR A 33 40.12 -41.19 -23.24
N THR A 34 40.49 -40.56 -24.36
CA THR A 34 40.59 -39.11 -24.59
C THR A 34 39.26 -38.35 -24.56
N TYR A 35 38.28 -38.79 -23.75
CA TYR A 35 37.13 -37.99 -23.37
C TYR A 35 37.54 -37.06 -22.22
N VAL A 36 38.49 -36.17 -22.51
CA VAL A 36 38.88 -35.11 -21.60
C VAL A 36 37.70 -34.15 -21.53
N LEU A 37 37.01 -34.14 -20.39
CA LEU A 37 35.99 -33.14 -20.09
C LEU A 37 36.64 -31.76 -20.26
N SER A 38 36.19 -30.98 -21.25
CA SER A 38 36.71 -29.62 -21.43
C SER A 38 36.27 -28.78 -20.22
N TRP A 39 37.21 -28.53 -19.32
CA TRP A 39 37.02 -27.69 -18.14
C TRP A 39 36.45 -26.31 -18.49
N GLY A 40 36.81 -25.77 -19.67
CA GLY A 40 36.22 -24.56 -20.22
C GLY A 40 34.73 -24.72 -20.51
N SER A 41 34.33 -25.78 -21.22
CA SER A 41 32.92 -26.04 -21.53
C SER A 41 32.08 -26.28 -20.28
N LEU A 42 32.59 -27.03 -19.29
CA LEU A 42 31.90 -27.22 -18.01
C LEU A 42 31.72 -25.89 -17.27
N GLY A 43 32.76 -25.05 -17.26
CA GLY A 43 32.74 -23.70 -16.71
C GLY A 43 31.69 -22.81 -17.39
N ASP A 44 31.59 -22.87 -18.72
CA ASP A 44 30.64 -22.07 -19.50
C ASP A 44 29.18 -22.44 -19.20
N TRP A 45 28.88 -23.72 -19.00
CA TRP A 45 27.54 -24.16 -18.59
C TRP A 45 27.18 -23.70 -17.18
N VAL A 46 28.11 -23.83 -16.22
CA VAL A 46 27.90 -23.36 -14.84
C VAL A 46 27.74 -21.85 -14.80
N ALA A 47 28.57 -21.11 -15.55
CA ALA A 47 28.48 -19.67 -15.68
C ALA A 47 27.15 -19.24 -16.33
N GLY A 48 26.70 -19.95 -17.38
CA GLY A 48 25.41 -19.71 -18.03
C GLY A 48 24.23 -19.88 -17.07
N ILE A 49 24.17 -21.00 -16.33
CA ILE A 49 23.11 -21.23 -15.33
C ILE A 49 23.16 -20.18 -14.22
N GLY A 50 24.36 -19.85 -13.74
CA GLY A 50 24.56 -18.81 -12.73
C GLY A 50 24.07 -17.44 -13.19
N ALA A 51 24.36 -17.07 -14.44
CA ALA A 51 23.92 -15.82 -15.04
C ALA A 51 22.38 -15.76 -15.14
N PHE A 52 21.73 -16.83 -15.62
CA PHE A 52 20.26 -16.89 -15.66
C PHE A 52 19.63 -16.78 -14.27
N PHE A 53 20.21 -17.44 -13.27
CA PHE A 53 19.72 -17.36 -11.90
C PHE A 53 19.87 -15.94 -11.33
N ALA A 54 21.02 -15.30 -11.56
CA ALA A 54 21.27 -13.92 -11.13
C ALA A 54 20.26 -12.94 -11.77
N VAL A 55 20.00 -13.08 -13.07
CA VAL A 55 18.98 -12.27 -13.77
C VAL A 55 17.59 -12.54 -13.19
N GLY A 56 17.24 -13.81 -12.93
CA GLY A 56 15.96 -14.17 -12.31
C GLY A 56 15.77 -13.53 -10.93
N VAL A 57 16.81 -13.55 -10.09
CA VAL A 57 16.80 -12.89 -8.78
C VAL A 57 16.70 -11.38 -8.93
N ALA A 58 17.40 -10.77 -9.88
CA ALA A 58 17.32 -9.33 -10.15
C ALA A 58 15.90 -8.91 -10.59
N LEU A 59 15.27 -9.69 -11.47
CA LEU A 59 13.88 -9.47 -11.89
C LEU A 59 12.90 -9.66 -10.73
N TRP A 60 13.10 -10.68 -9.90
CA TRP A 60 12.30 -10.89 -8.69
C TRP A 60 12.40 -9.70 -7.75
N GLN A 61 13.62 -9.23 -7.47
CA GLN A 61 13.83 -8.07 -6.59
C GLN A 61 13.17 -6.82 -7.17
N THR A 62 13.34 -6.58 -8.47
CA THR A 62 12.70 -5.45 -9.16
C THR A 62 11.18 -5.52 -9.06
N HIS A 63 10.62 -6.72 -9.23
CA HIS A 63 9.19 -6.95 -9.10
C HIS A 63 8.70 -6.70 -7.67
N GLN A 64 9.43 -7.19 -6.66
CA GLN A 64 9.11 -6.98 -5.26
C GLN A 64 9.20 -5.51 -4.86
N MET A 65 10.24 -4.80 -5.31
CA MET A 65 10.39 -3.36 -5.10
C MET A 65 9.20 -2.59 -5.68
N ARG A 66 8.75 -2.94 -6.89
CA ARG A 66 7.57 -2.32 -7.50
C ARG A 66 6.28 -2.56 -6.71
N ARG A 67 6.13 -3.72 -6.08
CA ARG A 67 4.97 -4.02 -5.21
C ARG A 67 5.03 -3.27 -3.88
N GLU A 68 6.23 -2.98 -3.39
CA GLU A 68 6.43 -2.22 -2.16
C GLU A 68 6.35 -0.70 -2.37
N ASP A 69 6.69 -0.21 -3.57
CA ASP A 69 6.64 1.20 -3.98
C ASP A 69 5.22 1.66 -4.39
N VAL A 70 4.23 1.17 -3.66
CA VAL A 70 2.84 1.61 -3.78
C VAL A 70 2.52 2.62 -2.68
N GLU A 71 1.69 3.61 -2.99
CA GLU A 71 1.16 4.52 -1.98
C GLU A 71 0.38 3.72 -0.92
N LYS A 72 0.63 4.03 0.35
CA LYS A 72 -0.09 3.43 1.48
C LYS A 72 -0.47 4.52 2.46
N LEU A 73 -1.77 4.72 2.61
CA LEU A 73 -2.34 5.63 3.59
C LEU A 73 -3.08 4.83 4.67
N SER A 74 -2.85 5.18 5.92
CA SER A 74 -3.68 4.77 7.05
C SER A 74 -4.63 5.90 7.38
N ILE A 75 -5.93 5.64 7.32
CA ILE A 75 -6.96 6.60 7.66
C ILE A 75 -7.57 6.18 8.98
N ASN A 76 -7.51 7.08 9.97
CA ASN A 76 -8.06 6.88 11.30
C ASN A 76 -9.12 7.94 11.55
N GLN A 77 -10.34 7.49 11.90
CA GLN A 77 -11.47 8.36 12.15
C GLN A 77 -11.86 8.25 13.63
N ARG A 78 -12.08 9.39 14.29
CA ARG A 78 -12.49 9.45 15.70
C ARG A 78 -13.51 10.55 15.91
N GLN A 79 -14.46 10.31 16.79
CA GLN A 79 -15.40 11.32 17.26
C GLN A 79 -14.98 11.78 18.65
N ILE A 80 -14.66 13.06 18.80
CA ILE A 80 -14.15 13.64 20.05
C ILE A 80 -15.10 14.76 20.47
N ARG A 81 -15.86 14.57 21.55
CA ARG A 81 -16.73 15.60 22.16
C ARG A 81 -17.68 16.28 21.16
N GLY A 82 -18.24 15.52 20.22
CA GLY A 82 -19.16 16.03 19.19
C GLY A 82 -18.49 16.58 17.93
N ASN A 83 -17.15 16.62 17.87
CA ASN A 83 -16.40 16.92 16.67
C ASN A 83 -15.93 15.63 16.00
N TRP A 84 -15.95 15.60 14.67
CA TRP A 84 -15.37 14.51 13.89
C TRP A 84 -13.95 14.87 13.47
N ALA A 85 -13.01 13.98 13.79
CA ALA A 85 -11.59 14.09 13.51
C ALA A 85 -11.14 12.96 12.58
N ILE A 86 -10.38 13.33 11.55
CA ILE A 86 -9.85 12.41 10.54
C ILE A 86 -8.33 12.60 10.54
N SER A 87 -7.59 11.55 10.84
CA SER A 87 -6.14 11.51 10.77
C SER A 87 -5.74 10.65 9.58
N ILE A 88 -5.02 11.25 8.63
CA ILE A 88 -4.50 10.57 7.43
C ILE A 88 -2.99 10.48 7.61
N VAL A 89 -2.47 9.27 7.70
CA VAL A 89 -1.04 9.02 7.92
C VAL A 89 -0.46 8.30 6.72
N SER A 90 0.66 8.79 6.20
CA SER A 90 1.40 8.11 5.15
C SER A 90 2.28 7.01 5.74
N CYS A 91 1.95 5.75 5.41
CA CYS A 91 2.68 4.57 5.88
C CYS A 91 3.55 3.93 4.79
N GLY A 92 3.44 4.42 3.54
CA GLY A 92 4.17 3.90 2.39
C GLY A 92 5.55 4.52 2.24
N ARG A 93 6.47 3.82 1.56
CA ARG A 93 7.79 4.37 1.19
C ARG A 93 7.67 5.55 0.22
N ARG A 94 6.60 5.57 -0.57
CA ARG A 94 6.32 6.62 -1.55
C ARG A 94 5.52 7.75 -0.90
N PRO A 95 5.96 9.02 -1.04
CA PRO A 95 5.18 10.18 -0.62
C PRO A 95 3.80 10.18 -1.29
N SER A 96 2.77 10.49 -0.52
CA SER A 96 1.38 10.48 -0.99
C SER A 96 0.87 11.92 -1.10
N LYS A 97 0.44 12.32 -2.29
CA LYS A 97 -0.12 13.67 -2.50
C LYS A 97 -1.64 13.64 -2.38
N VAL A 98 -2.15 14.14 -1.26
CA VAL A 98 -3.58 14.23 -0.97
C VAL A 98 -4.17 15.44 -1.68
N ILE A 99 -5.10 15.19 -2.60
CA ILE A 99 -5.80 16.20 -3.40
C ILE A 99 -7.05 16.69 -2.68
N GLY A 100 -7.74 15.79 -1.98
CA GLY A 100 -8.98 16.12 -1.30
C GLY A 100 -9.49 14.98 -0.44
N VAL A 101 -10.44 15.35 0.42
CA VAL A 101 -11.15 14.42 1.29
C VAL A 101 -12.64 14.70 1.09
N GLY A 102 -13.44 13.65 1.01
CA GLY A 102 -14.87 13.73 0.72
C GLY A 102 -15.65 12.57 1.31
N LEU A 103 -16.98 12.66 1.22
CA LEU A 103 -17.89 11.55 1.47
C LEU A 103 -18.37 10.99 0.14
N TYR A 104 -18.30 9.68 -0.03
CA TYR A 104 -18.77 8.96 -1.21
C TYR A 104 -19.92 8.05 -0.81
N SER A 105 -21.02 8.10 -1.56
CA SER A 105 -22.15 7.18 -1.37
C SER A 105 -22.15 6.15 -2.50
N LYS A 106 -22.06 4.87 -2.14
CA LYS A 106 -22.02 3.76 -3.12
C LYS A 106 -23.31 3.66 -3.95
N LYS A 107 -24.45 3.99 -3.36
CA LYS A 107 -25.76 3.93 -4.01
C LYS A 107 -26.02 5.08 -4.99
N SER A 108 -25.67 6.30 -4.60
CA SER A 108 -25.89 7.48 -5.45
C SER A 108 -24.74 7.72 -6.43
N GLY A 109 -23.54 7.17 -6.16
CA GLY A 109 -22.34 7.44 -6.94
C GLY A 109 -21.83 8.88 -6.79
N VAL A 110 -22.42 9.67 -5.90
CA VAL A 110 -22.08 11.08 -5.70
C VAL A 110 -20.97 11.20 -4.66
N THR A 111 -20.04 12.13 -4.89
CA THR A 111 -19.00 12.50 -3.93
C THR A 111 -19.26 13.92 -3.42
N LEU A 112 -19.37 14.07 -2.10
CA LEU A 112 -19.48 15.35 -1.42
C LEU A 112 -18.09 15.76 -0.90
N PRO A 113 -17.44 16.79 -1.48
CA PRO A 113 -16.14 17.23 -0.99
C PRO A 113 -16.27 17.86 0.41
N LEU A 114 -15.41 17.43 1.33
CA LEU A 114 -15.43 17.91 2.71
C LEU A 114 -14.72 19.26 2.89
N LYS A 115 -14.13 19.79 1.81
CA LYS A 115 -13.42 21.08 1.79
C LYS A 115 -14.26 22.19 2.45
N SER A 116 -15.49 22.42 2.01
CA SER A 116 -16.33 23.48 2.55
C SER A 116 -16.70 23.34 4.04
N PHE A 117 -16.59 22.14 4.61
CA PHE A 117 -17.10 21.84 5.97
C PHE A 117 -15.99 21.70 7.02
N ILE A 118 -14.78 21.30 6.60
CA ILE A 118 -13.65 21.06 7.51
C ILE A 118 -12.76 22.32 7.63
N PHE A 119 -12.67 23.16 6.59
CA PHE A 119 -11.79 24.34 6.61
C PHE A 119 -12.34 25.48 7.49
N ASN A 120 -11.82 25.58 8.71
CA ASN A 120 -11.58 26.89 9.34
C ASN A 120 -10.38 27.56 8.66
N ASP A 121 -10.27 28.88 8.72
CA ASP A 121 -9.22 29.72 8.09
C ASP A 121 -7.76 29.33 8.43
N ARG A 122 -7.53 28.38 9.34
CA ARG A 122 -6.22 27.88 9.80
C ARG A 122 -5.82 26.51 9.23
N GLN A 123 -6.63 25.88 8.40
CA GLN A 123 -6.38 24.52 7.92
C GLN A 123 -5.69 24.48 6.54
N PRO A 124 -4.94 23.40 6.24
CA PRO A 124 -3.98 23.39 5.14
C PRO A 124 -4.69 23.33 3.78
N LYS A 125 -4.25 24.18 2.85
CA LYS A 125 -4.83 24.24 1.50
C LYS A 125 -4.40 23.00 0.72
N PHE A 126 -5.36 22.17 0.33
CA PHE A 126 -5.11 21.11 -0.64
C PHE A 126 -4.65 21.69 -1.99
N PRO A 127 -3.77 21.00 -2.74
CA PRO A 127 -3.19 19.68 -2.44
C PRO A 127 -2.00 19.73 -1.46
N ILE A 128 -1.84 18.67 -0.66
CA ILE A 128 -0.75 18.53 0.33
C ILE A 128 0.01 17.24 0.05
N THR A 129 1.34 17.30 0.09
CA THR A 129 2.19 16.11 0.00
C THR A 129 2.53 15.63 1.41
N LEU A 130 2.34 14.34 1.67
CA LEU A 130 2.69 13.67 2.94
C LEU A 130 3.87 12.73 2.70
N ASP A 131 4.99 12.99 3.37
CA ASP A 131 6.15 12.11 3.36
C ASP A 131 5.96 10.91 4.30
N TYR A 132 6.94 10.02 4.38
CA TYR A 132 6.85 8.84 5.24
C TYR A 132 6.67 9.23 6.71
N SER A 133 5.66 8.66 7.35
CA SER A 133 5.27 8.95 8.74
C SER A 133 4.69 10.35 8.97
N ASP A 134 4.44 11.14 7.92
CA ASP A 134 3.70 12.39 8.06
C ASP A 134 2.21 12.11 8.26
N SER A 135 1.59 12.96 9.08
CA SER A 135 0.18 12.91 9.41
C SER A 135 -0.52 14.23 9.09
N LEU A 136 -1.63 14.14 8.36
CA LEU A 136 -2.59 15.22 8.18
C LEU A 136 -3.76 15.00 9.12
N GLU A 137 -3.96 15.94 10.04
CA GLU A 137 -5.12 15.93 10.94
C GLU A 137 -6.16 16.96 10.49
N LEU A 138 -7.36 16.48 10.24
CA LEU A 138 -8.52 17.27 9.83
C LEU A 138 -9.56 17.22 10.93
N PHE A 139 -10.00 18.40 11.37
CA PHE A 139 -11.01 18.54 12.41
C PHE A 139 -12.21 19.28 11.86
N THR A 140 -13.39 18.73 12.08
CA THR A 140 -14.64 19.44 11.76
C THR A 140 -14.82 20.57 12.77
N ALA A 141 -15.12 21.77 12.29
CA ALA A 141 -15.38 22.91 13.16
C ALA A 141 -16.63 22.65 14.00
N GLN A 142 -16.63 23.16 15.24
CA GLN A 142 -17.75 22.99 16.16
C GLN A 142 -19.04 23.57 15.55
N GLY A 143 -20.12 22.78 15.53
CA GLY A 143 -21.41 23.15 14.93
C GLY A 143 -21.53 22.90 13.42
N ARG A 144 -20.42 22.72 12.68
CA ARG A 144 -20.47 22.44 11.22
C ARG A 144 -20.76 20.99 10.86
N LEU A 145 -20.81 20.10 11.85
CA LEU A 145 -21.25 18.72 11.64
C LEU A 145 -22.73 18.68 11.20
N LEU A 146 -23.55 19.64 11.65
CA LEU A 146 -24.93 19.81 11.20
C LEU A 146 -24.98 20.22 9.72
N ASP A 147 -24.18 21.22 9.32
CA ASP A 147 -24.11 21.68 7.92
C ASP A 147 -23.67 20.56 6.98
N LEU A 148 -22.69 19.76 7.43
CA LEU A 148 -22.22 18.57 6.74
C LEU A 148 -23.31 17.51 6.65
N ALA A 149 -24.08 17.28 7.72
CA ALA A 149 -25.19 16.34 7.72
C ALA A 149 -26.32 16.79 6.79
N MET A 150 -26.63 18.08 6.73
CA MET A 150 -27.59 18.65 5.79
C MET A 150 -27.12 18.46 4.34
N ALA A 151 -25.87 18.82 4.05
CA ALA A 151 -25.29 18.65 2.73
C ALA A 151 -25.24 17.17 2.31
N ALA A 152 -24.88 16.27 3.22
CA ALA A 152 -24.88 14.82 2.98
C ALA A 152 -26.29 14.29 2.71
N THR A 153 -27.28 14.67 3.52
CA THR A 153 -28.67 14.24 3.35
C THR A 153 -29.23 14.72 2.02
N HIS A 154 -28.95 15.97 1.64
CA HIS A 154 -29.36 16.55 0.37
C HIS A 154 -28.64 15.86 -0.82
N SER A 155 -27.33 15.67 -0.74
CA SER A 155 -26.53 15.06 -1.83
C SER A 155 -26.77 13.56 -1.99
N PHE A 156 -27.15 12.85 -0.93
CA PHE A 156 -27.36 11.40 -0.94
C PHE A 156 -28.85 10.99 -0.90
N ASN A 157 -29.76 11.94 -1.12
CA ASN A 157 -31.21 11.71 -1.16
C ASN A 157 -31.75 11.01 0.10
N GLY A 158 -31.19 11.34 1.27
CA GLY A 158 -31.58 10.80 2.58
C GLY A 158 -30.99 9.43 2.95
N ASP A 159 -30.28 8.75 2.05
CA ASP A 159 -29.69 7.44 2.34
C ASP A 159 -28.20 7.55 2.72
N ILE A 160 -27.93 7.37 4.02
CA ILE A 160 -26.61 7.56 4.62
C ILE A 160 -25.97 6.20 5.01
N ALA A 161 -26.69 5.09 4.82
CA ALA A 161 -26.24 3.77 5.27
C ALA A 161 -24.92 3.33 4.61
N ASP A 162 -24.75 3.66 3.33
CA ASP A 162 -23.62 3.25 2.48
C ASP A 162 -22.63 4.38 2.19
N VAL A 163 -22.50 5.33 3.13
CA VAL A 163 -21.55 6.45 3.00
C VAL A 163 -20.18 6.05 3.54
N GLU A 164 -19.18 6.26 2.70
CA GLU A 164 -17.76 6.02 2.97
C GLU A 164 -17.00 7.34 2.91
N LEU A 165 -15.96 7.45 3.74
CA LEU A 165 -14.95 8.48 3.61
C LEU A 165 -14.03 8.13 2.43
N ILE A 166 -13.85 9.07 1.50
CA ILE A 166 -12.89 8.97 0.41
C ILE A 166 -11.76 9.97 0.59
N VAL A 167 -10.53 9.49 0.55
CA VAL A 167 -9.31 10.30 0.48
C VAL A 167 -8.75 10.14 -0.92
N GLN A 168 -8.79 11.22 -1.69
CA GLN A 168 -8.31 11.26 -3.06
C GLN A 168 -6.83 11.63 -3.06
N THR A 169 -6.02 10.78 -3.67
CA THR A 169 -4.61 11.06 -3.93
C THR A 169 -4.35 11.20 -5.42
N THR A 170 -3.13 11.57 -5.81
CA THR A 170 -2.75 11.60 -7.23
C THR A 170 -2.76 10.25 -7.92
N MET A 171 -2.60 9.14 -7.19
CA MET A 171 -2.47 7.81 -7.79
C MET A 171 -3.68 6.93 -7.52
N THR A 172 -4.27 7.02 -6.33
CA THR A 172 -5.33 6.10 -5.88
C THR A 172 -6.36 6.77 -4.98
N ASP A 173 -7.57 6.25 -5.00
CA ASP A 173 -8.63 6.66 -4.08
C ASP A 173 -8.73 5.65 -2.93
N PHE A 174 -8.52 6.14 -1.70
CA PHE A 174 -8.67 5.33 -0.50
C PHE A 174 -10.06 5.52 0.08
N LYS A 175 -10.81 4.41 0.20
CA LYS A 175 -12.17 4.42 0.74
C LYS A 175 -12.19 3.72 2.10
N GLN A 176 -12.87 4.32 3.06
CA GLN A 176 -13.05 3.75 4.39
C GLN A 176 -14.47 4.01 4.88
N ALA A 177 -15.13 2.98 5.43
CA ALA A 177 -16.44 3.13 6.03
C ALA A 177 -16.40 4.16 7.18
N LEU A 178 -17.47 4.94 7.30
CA LEU A 178 -17.64 5.84 8.43
C LEU A 178 -17.86 5.05 9.74
N PRO A 179 -17.32 5.52 10.89
CA PRO A 179 -17.67 4.99 12.19
C PRO A 179 -19.18 5.08 12.44
N GLU A 180 -19.75 4.07 13.11
CA GLU A 180 -21.19 4.02 13.43
C GLU A 180 -21.63 5.22 14.28
N GLU A 181 -20.79 5.70 15.19
CA GLU A 181 -21.05 6.90 15.99
C GLU A 181 -21.24 8.15 15.11
N THR A 182 -20.41 8.29 14.08
CA THR A 182 -20.46 9.43 13.16
C THR A 182 -21.65 9.31 12.22
N LYS A 183 -21.97 8.12 11.74
CA LYS A 183 -23.22 7.86 10.99
C LYS A 183 -24.43 8.23 11.83
N ALA A 184 -24.48 7.78 13.08
CA ALA A 184 -25.56 8.11 14.01
C ALA A 184 -25.66 9.62 14.27
N ALA A 185 -24.53 10.32 14.41
CA ALA A 185 -24.51 11.77 14.57
C ALA A 185 -25.09 12.50 13.35
N ILE A 186 -24.74 12.06 12.13
CA ILE A 186 -25.26 12.62 10.89
C ILE A 186 -26.77 12.33 10.75
N ILE A 187 -27.18 11.08 11.04
CA ILE A 187 -28.60 10.68 10.98
C ILE A 187 -29.43 11.43 12.01
N ASN A 188 -28.96 11.58 13.25
CA ASN A 188 -29.67 12.28 14.32
C ASN A 188 -29.74 13.80 14.12
N ALA A 189 -28.77 14.37 13.39
CA ALA A 189 -28.77 15.77 13.02
C ALA A 189 -29.82 16.11 11.94
N GLY A 190 -30.19 15.15 11.09
CA GLY A 190 -31.23 15.33 10.04
C GLY A 190 -32.65 15.64 10.55
N PRO A 191 -33.23 14.88 11.51
CA PRO A 191 -34.63 15.04 11.94
C PRO A 191 -34.88 16.18 12.93
N MET A 192 -33.88 16.70 13.66
CA MET A 192 -34.08 17.86 14.54
C MET A 192 -34.55 19.11 13.78
N PHE A 193 -34.24 19.21 12.48
CA PHE A 193 -34.62 20.36 11.66
C PHE A 193 -36.04 20.25 11.08
N PHE A 194 -36.49 19.04 10.71
CA PHE A 194 -37.87 18.86 10.21
C PHE A 194 -38.93 19.05 11.30
N ALA A 195 -38.56 18.87 12.58
CA ALA A 195 -39.40 19.20 13.71
C ALA A 195 -39.42 20.70 14.03
N GLY A 196 -38.29 21.40 13.88
CA GLY A 196 -38.18 22.85 14.14
C GLY A 196 -38.73 23.74 13.02
N ALA A 197 -38.66 23.30 11.75
CA ALA A 197 -39.17 24.06 10.60
C ALA A 197 -40.70 23.91 10.37
N ARG A 198 -41.40 23.16 11.23
CA ARG A 198 -42.86 22.98 11.21
C ARG A 198 -43.60 23.64 12.39
N ALA A 199 -42.92 24.47 13.18
CA ALA A 199 -43.61 25.33 14.14
C ALA A 199 -43.99 26.66 13.43
N PRO A 200 -45.29 27.02 13.38
CA PRO A 200 -45.77 28.25 12.73
C PRO A 200 -45.35 29.53 13.47
#